data_AF-A0A9D5UXN0-F1
#
_entry.id   AF-A0A9D5UXN0-F1
#
_cell.length_a   1.000
_cell.length_b   1.000
_cell.length_c   1.000
_cell.angle_alpha   90.00
_cell.angle_beta   90.00
_cell.angle_gamma   90.00
#
_symmetry.space_group_name_H-M   'P 1'
#
loop_
_entity.id
_entity.type
_entity.pdbx_description
1 polymer ?
#
loop_
_entity_poly.entity_id
_entity_poly.type
_entity_poly.pdbx_seq_one_letter_code
_entity_poly.pdbx_strand_id
1 'polypeptide(L)' 'MEPLQIVANREEYKIFDRDQGKTVVTGIASFRGAWAIYERLVSLKDAITRYAKQAAPHRPSMDHGTV' A
#
# COMPACT_ATOMS: atom_id res chain seq x y z
N MET A 1 5.73 -4.01 11.95
CA MET A 1 6.74 -4.14 10.88
C MET A 1 6.25 -3.35 9.68
N GLU A 2 7.12 -2.60 8.99
CA GLU A 2 6.74 -2.00 7.71
C GLU A 2 6.58 -3.11 6.66
N PRO A 3 5.46 -3.13 5.90
CA PRO A 3 5.14 -4.23 4.98
C PRO A 3 5.98 -4.22 3.70
N LEU A 4 6.58 -3.06 3.37
CA LEU A 4 7.41 -2.89 2.18
C LEU A 4 8.88 -2.78 2.59
N GLN A 5 9.77 -3.42 1.82
CA GLN A 5 11.22 -3.36 1.99
C GLN A 5 11.86 -2.91 0.67
N ILE A 6 12.76 -1.93 0.74
CA ILE A 6 13.60 -1.55 -0.41
C ILE A 6 14.90 -2.34 -0.35
N VAL A 7 15.27 -2.97 -1.46
CA VAL A 7 16.60 -3.53 -1.70
C VAL A 7 17.17 -2.82 -2.90
N ALA A 8 18.31 -2.13 -2.74
CA ALA A 8 18.93 -1.37 -3.81
C ALA A 8 20.44 -1.64 -3.88
N ASN A 9 20.98 -1.59 -5.09
CA ASN A 9 22.41 -1.51 -5.34
C ASN A 9 22.73 -0.17 -6.04
N ARG A 10 23.89 -0.04 -6.68
CA ARG A 10 24.28 1.21 -7.37
C ARG A 10 23.46 1.51 -8.64
N GLU A 11 22.84 0.51 -9.24
CA GLU A 11 22.21 0.59 -10.57
C GLU A 11 20.69 0.34 -10.51
N GLU A 12 20.26 -0.55 -9.63
CA GLU A 12 18.89 -1.06 -9.56
C GLU A 12 18.32 -0.97 -8.15
N TYR A 13 16.99 -0.86 -8.07
CA TYR A 13 16.24 -1.06 -6.84
C TYR A 13 15.05 -1.99 -7.06
N LYS A 14 14.66 -2.65 -5.96
CA LYS A 14 13.49 -3.50 -5.84
C LYS A 14 12.71 -3.10 -4.61
N ILE A 15 11.39 -3.00 -4.74
CA ILE A 15 10.49 -2.86 -3.60
C ILE A 15 9.76 -4.19 -3.43
N PHE A 16 9.94 -4.80 -2.26
CA PHE A 16 9.43 -6.11 -1.91
C PHE A 16 8.30 -5.99 -0.89
N ASP A 17 7.14 -6.58 -1.18
CA ASP A 17 6.05 -6.76 -0.24
C ASP A 17 6.33 -8.02 0.60
N ARG A 18 6.65 -7.80 1.88
CA ARG A 18 7.01 -8.87 2.81
C ARG A 18 5.81 -9.72 3.20
N ASP A 19 4.62 -9.14 3.21
CA ASP A 19 3.40 -9.85 3.61
C ASP A 19 2.96 -10.81 2.50
N GLN A 20 3.16 -10.40 1.23
CA GLN A 20 2.82 -11.22 0.07
C GLN A 20 3.99 -12.05 -0.47
N GLY A 21 5.20 -11.83 0.06
CA GLY A 21 6.40 -12.52 -0.38
C GLY A 21 6.79 -12.25 -1.83
N LYS A 22 6.46 -11.08 -2.39
CA LYS A 22 6.65 -10.78 -3.83
C LYS A 22 7.26 -9.41 -4.09
N THR A 23 7.97 -9.30 -5.22
CA THR A 23 8.46 -8.00 -5.72
C THR A 23 7.31 -7.25 -6.37
N VAL A 24 7.10 -5.99 -5.98
CA VAL A 24 6.03 -5.14 -6.53
C VAL A 24 6.54 -4.07 -7.48
N VAL A 25 7.81 -3.66 -7.32
CA VAL A 25 8.46 -2.68 -8.21
C VAL A 25 9.91 -3.09 -8.45
N THR A 26 10.34 -2.98 -9.70
CA THR A 26 11.75 -3.01 -10.12
C THR A 26 12.04 -1.75 -10.92
N GLY A 27 13.24 -1.20 -10.78
CA GLY A 27 13.64 -0.04 -11.57
C GLY A 27 15.13 0.24 -11.55
N ILE A 28 15.58 1.03 -12.51
CA ILE A 28 16.97 1.50 -12.64
C ILE A 28 17.00 2.93 -12.09
N ALA A 29 17.49 3.10 -10.86
CA ALA A 29 17.62 4.41 -10.21
C ALA A 29 18.52 4.31 -8.97
N SER A 30 19.05 5.45 -8.54
CA SER A 30 19.74 5.55 -7.24
C SER A 30 18.79 5.23 -6.07
N PHE A 31 19.36 4.86 -4.92
CA PHE A 31 18.60 4.66 -3.67
C PHE A 31 17.67 5.83 -3.32
N ARG A 32 18.08 7.08 -3.58
CA ARG A 32 17.23 8.26 -3.37
C ARG A 32 15.97 8.24 -4.25
N GLY A 33 16.10 7.80 -5.50
CA GLY A 33 14.96 7.62 -6.40
C GLY A 33 14.03 6.50 -5.94
N ALA A 34 14.60 5.38 -5.49
CA ALA A 34 13.85 4.27 -4.91
C ALA A 34 13.07 4.69 -3.65
N TRP A 35 13.67 5.48 -2.77
CA TRP A 35 13.06 6.00 -1.55
C TRP A 35 11.87 6.93 -1.84
N ALA A 36 12.01 7.85 -2.80
CA ALA A 36 10.90 8.73 -3.18
C ALA A 36 9.69 7.94 -3.73
N ILE A 37 9.94 6.85 -4.46
CA ILE A 37 8.89 5.95 -4.96
C ILE A 37 8.23 5.20 -3.81
N TYR A 38 9.02 4.71 -2.86
CA TYR A 38 8.52 4.07 -1.65
C TYR A 38 7.57 4.99 -0.86
N GLU A 39 7.98 6.23 -0.56
CA GLU A 39 7.15 7.20 0.16
C GLU A 39 5.83 7.47 -0.56
N ARG A 40 5.85 7.50 -1.90
CA ARG A 40 4.65 7.68 -2.72
C ARG A 40 3.71 6.48 -2.64
N LEU A 41 4.24 5.26 -2.64
CA LEU A 41 3.45 4.03 -2.49
C LEU A 41 2.79 3.95 -1.11
N VAL A 42 3.51 4.31 -0.04
CA VAL A 42 2.95 4.37 1.32
C VAL A 42 1.83 5.40 1.40
N SER A 43 2.05 6.60 0.86
CA SER A 43 1.04 7.66 0.82
C SER A 43 -0.22 7.24 0.04
N LEU A 44 -0.03 6.51 -1.08
CA LEU A 44 -1.13 5.98 -1.89
C LEU A 44 -1.94 4.92 -1.12
N LYS A 45 -1.27 3.99 -0.43
CA LYS A 45 -1.92 2.99 0.42
C LYS A 45 -2.80 3.67 1.48
N ASP A 46 -2.31 4.72 2.12
CA ASP A 46 -3.08 5.45 3.13
C ASP A 46 -4.30 6.15 2.54
N ALA A 47 -4.16 6.77 1.36
CA ALA A 47 -5.27 7.40 0.65
C ALA A 47 -6.36 6.38 0.27
N ILE A 48 -5.97 5.24 -0.30
CA ILE A 48 -6.89 4.15 -0.65
C ILE A 48 -7.59 3.62 0.59
N THR A 49 -6.86 3.42 1.70
CA THR A 49 -7.43 2.92 2.96
C THR A 49 -8.47 3.88 3.53
N ARG A 50 -8.19 5.20 3.50
CA ARG A 50 -9.16 6.22 3.93
C ARG A 50 -10.41 6.20 3.05
N TYR A 51 -10.22 6.16 1.73
CA TYR A 51 -11.34 6.10 0.79
C TYR A 51 -12.19 4.84 1.00
N ALA A 52 -11.56 3.66 1.16
CA ALA A 52 -12.26 2.41 1.42
C ALA A 52 -13.08 2.45 2.72
N LYS A 53 -12.56 3.08 3.79
CA LYS A 53 -13.32 3.28 5.04
C LYS A 53 -14.52 4.22 4.86
N GLN A 54 -14.39 5.25 4.04
CA GLN A 54 -15.49 6.18 3.73
C GLN A 54 -16.53 5.56 2.79
N ALA A 55 -16.09 4.68 1.87
CA ALA A 55 -16.94 4.00 0.92
C ALA A 55 -17.63 2.76 1.48
N ALA A 56 -17.23 2.27 2.67
CA ALA A 56 -17.93 1.19 3.35
C ALA A 56 -19.36 1.67 3.68
N PRO A 57 -20.39 1.09 3.03
CA PRO A 57 -21.74 1.64 3.12
C PRO A 57 -22.22 1.54 4.57
N HIS A 58 -22.88 2.59 5.04
CA HIS A 58 -23.83 2.50 6.14
C HIS A 58 -24.77 1.34 5.81
N ARG A 59 -24.56 0.16 6.40
CA ARG A 59 -25.58 -0.88 6.41
C ARG A 59 -26.77 -0.24 7.12
N PRO A 60 -27.92 -0.01 6.44
CA PRO A 60 -29.13 0.25 7.19
C PRO A 60 -29.35 -1.00 8.03
N SER A 61 -29.41 -0.84 9.35
CA SER A 61 -29.94 -1.89 10.21
C SER A 61 -31.34 -2.21 9.68
N MET A 62 -31.50 -3.38 9.06
CA MET A 62 -32.84 -3.94 8.91
C MET A 62 -33.29 -4.25 10.32
N ASP A 63 -34.04 -3.33 10.93
CA ASP A 63 -34.87 -3.65 12.07
C ASP A 63 -35.84 -4.74 11.62
N HIS A 64 -35.58 -5.97 12.06
CA HIS A 64 -36.59 -6.99 12.17
C HIS A 64 -37.56 -6.57 13.29
N GLY A 65 -38.41 -5.59 12.98
CA GLY A 65 -39.61 -5.29 13.74
C GLY A 65 -40.71 -6.26 13.31
N THR A 66 -40.81 -7.38 14.02
CA THR A 66 -42.02 -8.20 14.15
C THR A 66 -43.24 -7.34 14.49
N VAL A 67 -44.30 -7.38 13.67
CA VAL A 67 -45.71 -7.52 14.09
C VAL A 67 -46.49 -8.20 12.98
#